data_AF-A0A9W9I668-F1
#
_entry.id   AF-A0A9W9I668-F1
#
_cell.length_a   1.000
_cell.length_b   1.000
_cell.length_c   1.000
_cell.angle_alpha   90.00
_cell.angle_beta   90.00
_cell.angle_gamma   90.00
#
_symmetry.space_group_name_H-M   'P 1'
#
loop_
_entity.id
_entity.type
_entity.pdbx_description
1 polymer ?
#
loop_
_entity_poly.entity_id
_entity_poly.type
_entity_poly.pdbx_seq_one_letter_code
_entity_poly.pdbx_strand_id
1 'polypeptide(L)'
;MAATLASLFGYKPNNLAQNKLPNEPPKALPASWYCTPEMYELERRAIFSKLWILITHKIRFTKPGDFLRFHEAGFSFFLCLDREGNINGFHNICRHRAFPLVSEDEGNIRILSCKYHGWSYGLNGKLAKAPRFDDIPGFNKEDQRLFPVHVHVDTLGFIWVNLDSSPNPVPWEDAFKGVDTQERFRKFDFSKYKFDHTWHMDGDYNWKTLADNYNECYHCTVAHPDVANLADLSYYHTVSTPGHIQHFSRPKEDRVDQDIQNASTYYFPNACMTVSWVFRAPG
;
A
#
# COMPACT_ATOMS: atom_id res chain seq x y z
N MET A 1 3.26 -4.90 14.53
CA MET A 1 2.38 -5.85 13.79
C MET A 1 1.50 -6.70 14.71
N ALA A 2 2.08 -7.44 15.68
CA ALA A 2 1.32 -8.33 16.56
C ALA A 2 0.16 -7.63 17.29
N ALA A 3 0.34 -6.40 17.78
CA ALA A 3 -0.72 -5.62 18.42
C ALA A 3 -1.90 -5.28 17.47
N THR A 4 -1.59 -4.91 16.23
CA THR A 4 -2.58 -4.61 15.18
C THR A 4 -3.34 -5.87 14.77
N LEU A 5 -2.63 -6.99 14.52
CA LEU A 5 -3.26 -8.28 14.19
C LEU A 5 -4.11 -8.81 15.35
N ALA A 6 -3.62 -8.74 16.59
CA ALA A 6 -4.37 -9.15 17.77
C ALA A 6 -5.68 -8.35 17.91
N SER A 7 -5.64 -7.02 17.68
CA SER A 7 -6.84 -6.18 17.69
C SER A 7 -7.86 -6.55 16.61
N LEU A 8 -7.40 -6.93 15.41
CA LEU A 8 -8.26 -7.36 14.30
C LEU A 8 -8.98 -8.68 14.59
N PHE A 9 -8.37 -9.58 15.37
CA PHE A 9 -8.98 -10.85 15.79
C PHE A 9 -9.74 -10.77 17.13
N GLY A 10 -10.13 -9.57 17.56
CA GLY A 10 -10.94 -9.36 18.78
C GLY A 10 -10.16 -9.42 20.09
N TYR A 11 -8.82 -9.42 20.04
CA TYR A 11 -7.98 -9.29 21.23
C TYR A 11 -7.90 -7.81 21.61
N LYS A 12 -8.65 -7.38 22.62
CA LYS A 12 -8.56 -6.01 23.13
C LYS A 12 -7.28 -5.87 23.96
N PRO A 13 -6.31 -5.02 23.60
CA PRO A 13 -5.28 -4.62 24.55
C PRO A 13 -5.98 -3.84 25.67
N ASN A 14 -5.82 -4.30 26.91
CA ASN A 14 -6.27 -3.56 28.08
C ASN A 14 -5.68 -2.14 28.05
N ASN A 15 -6.52 -1.15 28.36
CA ASN A 15 -6.23 0.28 28.48
C ASN A 15 -4.72 0.61 28.60
N LEU A 16 -4.17 1.27 27.57
CA LEU A 16 -2.84 1.89 27.58
C LEU A 16 -2.81 3.16 28.44
N ALA A 17 -3.25 3.06 29.69
CA ALA A 17 -2.99 4.04 30.72
C ALA A 17 -2.21 3.34 31.83
N GLN A 18 -0.93 3.72 31.96
CA GLN A 18 0.12 3.14 32.81
C GLN A 18 0.97 2.05 32.14
N ASN A 19 1.99 2.48 31.38
CA ASN A 19 3.10 1.63 30.94
C ASN A 19 3.90 1.12 32.14
N LYS A 20 3.44 0.04 32.79
CA LYS A 20 4.37 -0.91 33.40
C LYS A 20 5.03 -1.66 32.26
N LEU A 21 6.37 -1.70 32.25
CA LEU A 21 7.10 -2.64 31.41
C LEU A 21 6.49 -4.04 31.65
N PRO A 22 6.13 -4.79 30.59
CA PRO A 22 5.53 -6.11 30.79
C PRO A 22 6.49 -6.99 31.60
N ASN A 23 5.94 -7.73 32.57
CA ASN A 23 6.72 -8.61 33.46
C ASN A 23 7.39 -9.79 32.72
N GLU A 24 7.03 -10.00 31.45
CA GLU A 24 7.63 -10.97 30.54
C GLU A 24 8.01 -10.30 29.23
N PRO A 25 9.07 -10.75 28.55
CA PRO A 25 9.45 -10.22 27.25
C PRO A 25 8.32 -10.46 26.23
N PRO A 26 8.04 -9.48 25.34
CA PRO A 26 7.07 -9.66 24.28
C PRO A 26 7.46 -10.85 23.40
N LYS A 27 6.50 -11.73 23.11
CA LYS A 27 6.69 -12.90 22.26
C LYS A 27 6.28 -12.58 20.82
N ALA A 28 7.01 -13.15 19.86
CA ALA A 28 6.61 -13.14 18.46
C ALA A 28 5.28 -13.89 18.25
N LEU A 29 4.68 -13.73 17.07
CA LEU A 29 3.50 -14.52 16.70
C LEU A 29 3.84 -16.02 16.66
N PRO A 30 2.87 -16.92 16.85
CA PRO A 30 3.08 -18.35 16.71
C PRO A 30 3.70 -18.68 15.34
N ALA A 31 4.67 -19.60 15.30
CA ALA A 31 5.33 -20.00 14.05
C ALA A 31 4.33 -20.45 12.97
N SER A 32 3.24 -21.11 13.35
CA SER A 32 2.18 -21.51 12.42
C SER A 32 1.57 -20.35 11.66
N TRP A 33 1.55 -19.13 12.21
CA TRP A 33 0.99 -17.97 11.52
C TRP A 33 1.88 -17.47 10.38
N TYR A 34 3.18 -17.79 10.39
CA TYR A 34 4.10 -17.45 9.32
C TYR A 34 4.14 -18.54 8.23
N CYS A 35 3.84 -19.79 8.59
CA CYS A 35 4.15 -20.95 7.75
C CYS A 35 2.94 -21.71 7.21
N THR A 36 1.72 -21.48 7.73
CA THR A 36 0.54 -22.25 7.31
C THR A 36 -0.25 -21.57 6.17
N PRO A 37 -0.59 -22.29 5.09
CA PRO A 37 -1.43 -21.77 4.02
C PRO A 37 -2.80 -21.27 4.50
N GLU A 38 -3.39 -21.95 5.48
CA GLU A 38 -4.70 -21.60 6.03
C GLU A 38 -4.68 -20.22 6.70
N MET A 39 -3.59 -19.91 7.42
CA MET A 39 -3.40 -18.58 8.00
C MET A 39 -3.26 -17.53 6.92
N TYR A 40 -2.46 -17.80 5.87
CA TYR A 40 -2.31 -16.86 4.76
C TYR A 40 -3.66 -16.59 4.08
N GLU A 41 -4.45 -17.63 3.79
CA GLU A 41 -5.78 -17.47 3.21
C GLU A 41 -6.75 -16.67 4.09
N LEU A 42 -6.66 -16.82 5.42
CA LEU A 42 -7.39 -15.97 6.35
C LEU A 42 -6.92 -14.51 6.29
N GLU A 43 -5.60 -14.27 6.34
CA GLU A 43 -5.01 -12.93 6.25
C GLU A 43 -5.37 -12.23 4.95
N ARG A 44 -5.30 -12.93 3.80
CA ARG A 44 -5.71 -12.40 2.49
C ARG A 44 -7.13 -11.82 2.53
N ARG A 45 -8.08 -12.56 3.12
CA ARG A 45 -9.50 -12.16 3.19
C ARG A 45 -9.80 -11.15 4.30
N ALA A 46 -9.07 -11.19 5.40
CA ALA A 46 -9.34 -10.35 6.57
C ALA A 46 -8.59 -9.01 6.52
N ILE A 47 -7.42 -8.98 5.86
CA ILE A 47 -6.51 -7.84 5.84
C ILE A 47 -6.51 -7.26 4.43
N PHE A 48 -5.96 -8.00 3.46
CA PHE A 48 -5.67 -7.45 2.14
C PHE A 48 -6.91 -7.13 1.33
N SER A 49 -8.03 -7.83 1.55
CA SER A 49 -9.29 -7.50 0.88
C SER A 49 -10.20 -6.52 1.63
N LYS A 50 -9.80 -6.03 2.81
CA LYS A 50 -10.68 -5.24 3.70
C LYS A 50 -10.09 -3.95 4.22
N LEU A 51 -8.77 -3.86 4.28
CA LEU A 51 -8.06 -2.69 4.77
C LEU A 51 -7.48 -1.88 3.62
N TRP A 52 -7.20 -0.61 3.90
CA TRP A 52 -6.50 0.26 2.96
C TRP A 52 -5.02 -0.12 2.86
N ILE A 53 -4.53 -0.18 1.63
CA ILE A 53 -3.16 -0.54 1.28
C ILE A 53 -2.57 0.60 0.44
N LEU A 54 -1.43 1.16 0.87
CA LEU A 54 -0.67 2.10 0.04
C LEU A 54 -0.06 1.33 -1.12
N ILE A 55 -0.41 1.69 -2.36
CA ILE A 55 0.00 0.91 -3.54
C ILE A 55 0.94 1.67 -4.48
N THR A 56 0.80 2.99 -4.59
CA THR A 56 1.58 3.79 -5.54
C THR A 56 1.47 5.29 -5.23
N HIS A 57 1.96 6.14 -6.13
CA HIS A 57 1.89 7.60 -6.03
C HIS A 57 1.32 8.22 -7.31
N LYS A 58 0.55 9.30 -7.18
CA LYS A 58 -0.13 9.98 -8.30
C LYS A 58 0.82 10.52 -9.37
N ILE A 59 2.08 10.78 -9.03
CA ILE A 59 3.11 11.25 -9.98
C ILE A 59 3.32 10.25 -11.13
N ARG A 60 3.01 8.96 -10.93
CA ARG A 60 3.10 7.95 -12.00
C ARG A 60 1.99 8.06 -13.04
N PHE A 61 0.97 8.90 -12.83
CA PHE A 61 -0.13 9.13 -13.75
C PHE A 61 -0.01 10.54 -14.33
N THR A 62 0.52 10.64 -15.55
CA THR A 62 0.89 11.92 -16.17
C THR A 62 -0.15 12.44 -17.16
N LYS A 63 -0.92 11.54 -17.77
CA LYS A 63 -1.94 11.88 -18.78
C LYS A 63 -3.13 10.91 -18.73
N PRO A 64 -4.32 11.34 -19.17
CA PRO A 64 -5.48 10.47 -19.26
C PRO A 64 -5.19 9.18 -20.03
N GLY A 65 -5.69 8.07 -19.52
CA GLY A 65 -5.45 6.73 -20.02
C GLY A 65 -4.24 6.03 -19.43
N ASP A 66 -3.35 6.73 -18.73
CA ASP A 66 -2.24 6.09 -18.01
C ASP A 66 -2.83 5.08 -17.02
N PHE A 67 -2.31 3.86 -17.02
CA PHE A 67 -2.73 2.79 -16.12
C PHE A 67 -1.53 2.07 -15.52
N LEU A 68 -1.72 1.57 -14.30
CA LEU A 68 -0.80 0.69 -13.60
C LEU A 68 -1.57 -0.55 -13.13
N ARG A 69 -1.04 -1.74 -13.42
CA ARG A 69 -1.58 -3.03 -13.00
C ARG A 69 -0.85 -3.50 -11.75
N PHE A 70 -1.60 -4.07 -10.82
CA PHE A 70 -1.10 -4.55 -9.55
C PHE A 70 -1.59 -5.98 -9.28
N HIS A 71 -0.77 -6.72 -8.55
CA HIS A 71 -1.11 -8.03 -8.02
C HIS A 71 -0.74 -8.05 -6.53
N GLU A 72 -1.72 -7.91 -5.66
CA GLU A 72 -1.51 -7.82 -4.22
C GLU A 72 -2.22 -8.98 -3.54
N ALA A 73 -1.49 -9.78 -2.77
CA ALA A 73 -2.05 -10.93 -2.06
C ALA A 73 -2.99 -11.81 -2.93
N GLY A 74 -2.61 -12.08 -4.18
CA GLY A 74 -3.40 -12.87 -5.13
C GLY A 74 -4.56 -12.14 -5.82
N PHE A 75 -4.82 -10.87 -5.49
CA PHE A 75 -5.85 -10.05 -6.13
C PHE A 75 -5.26 -9.24 -7.28
N SER A 76 -5.82 -9.42 -8.49
CA SER A 76 -5.42 -8.70 -9.70
C SER A 76 -6.33 -7.50 -9.93
N PHE A 77 -5.75 -6.30 -9.97
CA PHE A 77 -6.46 -5.05 -10.22
C PHE A 77 -5.57 -4.07 -10.97
N PHE A 78 -6.15 -2.97 -11.42
CA PHE A 78 -5.40 -1.88 -12.02
C PHE A 78 -6.01 -0.54 -11.61
N LEU A 79 -5.18 0.49 -11.65
CA LEU A 79 -5.58 1.89 -11.52
C LEU A 79 -5.42 2.57 -12.87
N CYS A 80 -6.31 3.49 -13.21
CA CYS A 80 -6.17 4.31 -14.41
C CYS A 80 -6.64 5.76 -14.18
N LEU A 81 -5.96 6.70 -14.84
CA LEU A 81 -6.34 8.11 -14.87
C LEU A 81 -7.40 8.34 -15.96
N ASP A 82 -8.58 8.83 -15.60
CA ASP A 82 -9.63 9.17 -16.56
C ASP A 82 -9.41 10.54 -17.21
N ARG A 83 -10.36 10.97 -18.06
CA ARG A 83 -10.26 12.24 -18.81
C ARG A 83 -10.64 13.44 -17.97
N GLU A 84 -11.36 13.19 -16.89
CA GLU A 84 -11.82 14.15 -15.90
C GLU A 84 -10.73 14.41 -14.83
N GLY A 85 -9.65 13.62 -14.82
CA GLY A 85 -8.52 13.75 -13.92
C GLY A 85 -8.62 12.89 -12.65
N ASN A 86 -9.60 11.98 -12.58
CA ASN A 86 -9.74 11.06 -11.45
C ASN A 86 -8.94 9.78 -11.66
N ILE A 87 -8.39 9.24 -10.58
CA ILE A 87 -7.77 7.93 -10.56
C ILE A 87 -8.82 6.92 -10.14
N ASN A 88 -9.18 6.03 -11.05
CA ASN A 88 -10.16 4.98 -10.83
C ASN A 88 -9.45 3.62 -10.68
N GLY A 89 -9.97 2.76 -9.79
CA GLY A 89 -9.47 1.40 -9.60
C GLY A 89 -10.50 0.35 -10.00
N PHE A 90 -10.06 -0.74 -10.62
CA PHE A 90 -10.93 -1.86 -10.98
C PHE A 90 -10.21 -3.20 -10.85
N HIS A 91 -10.96 -4.23 -10.46
CA HIS A 91 -10.47 -5.61 -10.63
C HIS A 91 -10.21 -5.88 -12.12
N ASN A 92 -9.11 -6.57 -12.42
CA ASN A 92 -8.68 -6.82 -13.81
C ASN A 92 -9.44 -8.01 -14.42
N ILE A 93 -10.77 -7.92 -14.42
CA ILE A 93 -11.69 -9.00 -14.77
C ILE A 93 -12.81 -8.43 -15.63
N CYS A 94 -12.88 -8.84 -16.90
CA CYS A 94 -14.01 -8.49 -17.76
C CYS A 94 -15.30 -9.13 -17.23
N ARG A 95 -16.38 -8.34 -17.17
CA ARG A 95 -17.70 -8.77 -16.69
C ARG A 95 -18.38 -9.85 -17.53
N HIS A 96 -17.93 -10.09 -18.76
CA HIS A 96 -18.50 -11.13 -19.62
C HIS A 96 -18.06 -12.54 -19.21
N ARG A 97 -16.76 -12.85 -19.30
CA ARG A 97 -16.18 -14.18 -19.01
C ARG A 97 -14.79 -14.08 -18.38
N ALA A 98 -14.61 -13.11 -17.49
CA ALA A 98 -13.44 -12.95 -16.63
C ALA A 98 -12.07 -12.80 -17.32
N PHE A 99 -12.04 -12.50 -18.62
CA PHE A 99 -10.77 -12.23 -19.32
C PHE A 99 -10.12 -10.93 -18.81
N PRO A 100 -8.78 -10.88 -18.62
CA PRO A 100 -8.09 -9.66 -18.20
C PRO A 100 -8.27 -8.50 -19.18
N LEU A 101 -8.50 -7.29 -18.66
CA LEU A 101 -8.64 -6.09 -19.50
C LEU A 101 -7.30 -5.49 -19.88
N VAL A 102 -6.33 -5.56 -18.98
CA VAL A 102 -4.95 -5.12 -19.20
C VAL A 102 -4.00 -6.29 -18.90
N SER A 103 -2.95 -6.41 -19.71
CA SER A 103 -1.95 -7.48 -19.60
C SER A 103 -0.58 -6.93 -19.24
N GLU A 104 -0.22 -5.76 -19.75
CA GLU A 104 1.01 -5.06 -19.38
C GLU A 104 0.93 -4.58 -17.92
N ASP A 105 2.09 -4.39 -17.29
CA ASP A 105 2.19 -3.85 -15.93
C ASP A 105 1.85 -2.35 -15.88
N GLU A 106 2.14 -1.63 -16.96
CA GLU A 106 1.79 -0.22 -17.11
C GLU A 106 1.60 0.14 -18.58
N GLY A 107 0.97 1.29 -18.84
CA GLY A 107 0.84 1.82 -20.18
C GLY A 107 -0.18 2.93 -20.28
N ASN A 108 -0.62 3.22 -21.50
CA ASN A 108 -1.66 4.22 -21.77
C ASN A 108 -2.75 3.64 -22.68
N ILE A 109 -4.01 3.77 -22.29
CA ILE A 109 -5.17 3.24 -23.01
C ILE A 109 -6.25 4.29 -23.19
N ARG A 110 -6.90 4.29 -24.36
CA ARG A 110 -8.04 5.17 -24.65
C ARG A 110 -9.39 4.58 -24.22
N ILE A 111 -9.45 3.25 -24.18
CA ILE A 111 -10.63 2.46 -23.83
C ILE A 111 -10.16 1.10 -23.29
N LEU A 112 -10.84 0.58 -22.28
CA LEU A 112 -10.58 -0.74 -21.72
C LEU A 112 -11.27 -1.80 -22.58
N SER A 113 -10.55 -2.36 -23.56
CA SER A 113 -11.12 -3.33 -24.50
C SER A 113 -10.73 -4.75 -24.12
N CYS A 114 -11.72 -5.59 -23.82
CA CYS A 114 -11.52 -7.02 -23.58
C CYS A 114 -11.15 -7.73 -24.88
N LYS A 115 -9.93 -8.29 -24.93
CA LYS A 115 -9.41 -8.99 -26.11
C LYS A 115 -10.10 -10.33 -26.40
N TYR A 116 -11.00 -10.81 -25.53
CA TYR A 116 -11.70 -12.08 -25.76
C TYR A 116 -12.92 -11.92 -26.69
N HIS A 117 -13.86 -11.03 -26.34
CA HIS A 117 -15.13 -10.88 -27.06
C HIS A 117 -15.47 -9.42 -27.42
N GLY A 118 -14.53 -8.49 -27.24
CA GLY A 118 -14.70 -7.10 -27.65
C GLY A 118 -15.66 -6.27 -26.79
N TRP A 119 -15.98 -6.71 -25.57
CA TRP A 119 -16.61 -5.84 -24.58
C TRP A 119 -15.64 -4.71 -24.22
N SER A 120 -16.10 -3.47 -24.29
CA SER A 120 -15.26 -2.31 -24.01
C SER A 120 -15.86 -1.40 -22.97
N TYR A 121 -15.01 -0.86 -22.11
CA TYR A 121 -15.38 -0.01 -20.98
C TYR A 121 -14.68 1.34 -21.08
N GLY A 122 -15.35 2.40 -20.63
CA GLY A 122 -14.71 3.69 -20.40
C GLY A 122 -13.70 3.62 -19.25
N LEU A 123 -12.84 4.63 -19.12
CA LEU A 123 -11.85 4.72 -18.03
C LEU A 123 -12.50 4.91 -16.64
N ASN A 124 -13.80 5.22 -16.60
CA ASN A 124 -14.64 5.23 -15.39
C ASN A 124 -15.33 3.88 -15.11
N GLY A 125 -14.95 2.82 -15.83
CA GLY A 125 -15.44 1.46 -15.67
C GLY A 125 -16.84 1.20 -16.24
N LYS A 126 -17.51 2.19 -16.85
CA LYS A 126 -18.82 2.00 -17.47
C LYS A 126 -18.70 1.19 -18.76
N LEU A 127 -19.60 0.22 -18.96
CA LEU A 127 -19.66 -0.55 -20.20
C LEU A 127 -20.07 0.36 -21.36
N ALA A 128 -19.16 0.55 -22.32
CA ALA A 128 -19.41 1.35 -23.52
C ALA A 128 -20.04 0.50 -24.63
N LYS A 129 -19.48 -0.68 -24.87
CA LYS A 129 -19.93 -1.58 -25.93
C LYS A 129 -19.91 -3.03 -25.47
N ALA A 130 -20.99 -3.75 -25.78
CA ALA A 130 -21.06 -5.20 -25.71
C ALA A 130 -21.57 -5.70 -27.08
N PRO A 131 -20.68 -6.19 -27.96
CA PRO A 131 -21.07 -6.61 -29.31
C PRO A 131 -22.21 -7.62 -29.28
N ARG A 132 -23.28 -7.37 -30.06
CA ARG A 132 -24.50 -8.18 -30.18
C ARG A 132 -25.43 -8.18 -28.96
N PHE A 133 -25.20 -7.32 -27.97
CA PHE A 133 -26.08 -7.19 -26.80
C PHE A 133 -27.04 -6.00 -26.87
N ASP A 134 -26.87 -5.09 -27.84
CA ASP A 134 -27.65 -3.84 -27.92
C ASP A 134 -29.17 -4.11 -28.10
N ASP A 135 -29.55 -5.20 -28.77
CA ASP A 135 -30.95 -5.57 -29.04
C ASP A 135 -31.49 -6.70 -28.14
N ILE A 136 -30.72 -7.15 -27.13
CA ILE A 136 -31.15 -8.24 -26.25
C ILE A 136 -32.14 -7.68 -25.21
N PRO A 137 -33.40 -8.15 -25.17
CA PRO A 137 -34.37 -7.68 -24.19
C PRO A 137 -33.88 -7.88 -22.76
N GLY A 138 -33.96 -6.82 -21.94
CA GLY A 138 -33.54 -6.83 -20.54
C GLY A 138 -32.04 -6.66 -20.30
N PHE A 139 -31.21 -6.52 -21.35
CA PHE A 139 -29.80 -6.20 -21.16
C PHE A 139 -29.63 -4.72 -20.80
N ASN A 140 -29.08 -4.46 -19.62
CA ASN A 140 -28.75 -3.11 -19.15
C ASN A 140 -27.24 -2.95 -18.96
N LYS A 141 -26.64 -1.99 -19.67
CA LYS A 141 -25.20 -1.71 -19.61
C LYS A 141 -24.74 -1.23 -18.22
N GLU A 142 -25.61 -0.55 -17.48
CA GLU A 142 -25.28 -0.02 -16.15
C GLU A 142 -25.08 -1.13 -15.10
N ASP A 143 -25.67 -2.32 -15.30
CA ASP A 143 -25.48 -3.47 -14.41
C ASP A 143 -24.16 -4.22 -14.71
N GLN A 144 -23.50 -3.84 -15.79
CA GLN A 144 -22.30 -4.49 -16.34
C GLN A 144 -21.04 -3.62 -16.21
N ARG A 145 -21.03 -2.66 -15.30
CA ARG A 145 -19.82 -1.87 -14.97
C ARG A 145 -18.71 -2.76 -14.44
N LEU A 146 -17.45 -2.35 -14.59
CA LEU A 146 -16.34 -3.07 -13.96
C LEU A 146 -16.51 -3.12 -12.44
N PHE A 147 -16.00 -4.19 -11.82
CA PHE A 147 -15.95 -4.28 -10.36
C PHE A 147 -14.96 -3.24 -9.83
N PRO A 148 -15.43 -2.22 -9.10
CA PRO A 148 -14.57 -1.15 -8.63
C PRO A 148 -13.64 -1.62 -7.52
N VAL A 149 -12.47 -1.01 -7.47
CA VAL A 149 -11.58 -0.99 -6.30
C VAL A 149 -11.68 0.41 -5.71
N HIS A 150 -11.84 0.52 -4.40
CA HIS A 150 -11.92 1.82 -3.73
C HIS A 150 -10.54 2.49 -3.77
N VAL A 151 -10.52 3.80 -4.07
CA VAL A 151 -9.29 4.57 -4.22
C VAL A 151 -9.36 5.80 -3.31
N HIS A 152 -8.30 6.05 -2.57
CA HIS A 152 -8.09 7.29 -1.81
C HIS A 152 -6.73 7.87 -2.19
N VAL A 153 -6.69 9.17 -2.52
CA VAL A 153 -5.45 9.90 -2.79
C VAL A 153 -5.23 10.86 -1.63
N ASP A 154 -4.17 10.66 -0.87
CA ASP A 154 -3.89 11.49 0.30
C ASP A 154 -3.30 12.85 -0.09
N THR A 155 -3.08 13.71 0.91
CA THR A 155 -2.58 15.08 0.66
C THR A 155 -1.15 15.13 0.15
N LEU A 156 -0.36 14.07 0.35
CA LEU A 156 1.00 13.94 -0.18
C LEU A 156 1.01 13.39 -1.61
N GLY A 157 -0.10 12.79 -2.06
CA GLY A 157 -0.26 12.22 -3.39
C GLY A 157 -0.08 10.70 -3.45
N PHE A 158 0.06 10.02 -2.31
CA PHE A 158 0.03 8.56 -2.29
C PHE A 158 -1.38 8.05 -2.56
N ILE A 159 -1.42 6.94 -3.26
CA ILE A 159 -2.66 6.29 -3.67
C ILE A 159 -2.83 5.02 -2.84
N TRP A 160 -3.94 4.99 -2.14
CA TRP A 160 -4.37 3.92 -1.28
C TRP A 160 -5.53 3.20 -1.94
N VAL A 161 -5.55 1.87 -1.80
CA VAL A 161 -6.62 1.03 -2.34
C VAL A 161 -7.27 0.20 -1.25
N ASN A 162 -8.57 -0.04 -1.38
CA ASN A 162 -9.30 -1.02 -0.57
C ASN A 162 -10.11 -1.92 -1.51
N LEU A 163 -9.90 -3.23 -1.40
CA LEU A 163 -10.51 -4.23 -2.28
C LEU A 163 -11.83 -4.77 -1.74
N ASP A 164 -12.41 -4.15 -0.70
CA ASP A 164 -13.71 -4.56 -0.18
C ASP A 164 -14.78 -4.40 -1.27
N SER A 165 -15.50 -5.48 -1.56
CA SER A 165 -16.59 -5.49 -2.54
C SER A 165 -17.83 -4.71 -2.09
N SER A 166 -17.91 -4.32 -0.81
CA SER A 166 -18.99 -3.49 -0.32
C SER A 166 -18.91 -2.07 -0.90
N PRO A 167 -20.05 -1.37 -1.07
CA PRO A 167 -20.03 0.01 -1.58
C PRO A 167 -19.37 1.01 -0.61
N ASN A 168 -19.26 0.66 0.67
CA ASN A 168 -18.73 1.52 1.72
C ASN A 168 -17.62 0.75 2.45
N PRO A 169 -16.34 0.87 2.05
CA PRO A 169 -15.24 0.29 2.79
C PRO A 169 -15.10 1.00 4.14
N VAL A 170 -14.27 0.45 5.04
CA VAL A 170 -13.86 1.19 6.24
C VAL A 170 -13.30 2.57 5.83
N PRO A 171 -13.64 3.67 6.52
CA PRO A 171 -13.04 4.97 6.25
C PRO A 171 -11.50 4.91 6.29
N TRP A 172 -10.83 5.64 5.40
CA TRP A 172 -9.37 5.66 5.35
C TRP A 172 -8.78 6.27 6.63
N GLU A 173 -9.45 7.31 7.13
CA GLU A 173 -9.08 8.07 8.32
C GLU A 173 -9.11 7.20 9.59
N ASP A 174 -9.92 6.15 9.64
CA ASP A 174 -10.00 5.25 10.81
C ASP A 174 -8.65 4.60 11.13
N ALA A 175 -7.85 4.32 10.09
CA ALA A 175 -6.50 3.77 10.22
C ALA A 175 -5.39 4.81 10.01
N PHE A 176 -5.63 5.84 9.19
CA PHE A 176 -4.56 6.69 8.65
C PHE A 176 -4.74 8.19 8.92
N LYS A 177 -5.63 8.58 9.84
CA LYS A 177 -5.79 9.99 10.21
C LYS A 177 -4.47 10.62 10.63
N GLY A 178 -4.11 11.70 9.96
CA GLY A 178 -2.89 12.47 10.25
C GLY A 178 -1.60 11.82 9.75
N VAL A 179 -1.69 10.68 9.04
CA VAL A 179 -0.51 9.97 8.56
C VAL A 179 0.23 10.74 7.47
N ASP A 180 -0.48 11.52 6.68
CA ASP A 180 0.00 12.32 5.56
C ASP A 180 0.35 13.77 5.97
N THR A 181 0.04 14.14 7.22
CA THR A 181 0.27 15.48 7.79
C THR A 181 1.19 15.44 9.02
N GLN A 182 2.03 14.42 9.13
CA GLN A 182 3.02 14.30 10.20
C GLN A 182 3.93 15.55 10.23
N GLU A 183 4.16 16.13 11.41
CA GLU A 183 4.95 17.36 11.55
C GLU A 183 6.35 17.24 10.93
N ARG A 184 6.97 16.05 11.04
CA ARG A 184 8.27 15.73 10.45
C ARG A 184 8.31 15.77 8.92
N PHE A 185 7.14 15.81 8.26
CA PHE A 185 7.04 15.96 6.81
C PHE A 185 7.11 17.41 6.33
N ARG A 186 6.89 18.40 7.21
CA ARG A 186 6.88 19.84 6.84
C ARG A 186 8.21 20.36 6.32
N LYS A 187 9.30 19.66 6.63
CA LYS A 187 10.62 19.98 6.07
C LYS A 187 10.73 19.58 4.59
N PHE A 188 9.93 18.63 4.09
CA PHE A 188 10.01 18.18 2.71
C PHE A 188 8.96 18.83 1.82
N ASP A 189 9.38 19.23 0.62
CA ASP A 189 8.47 19.69 -0.42
C ASP A 189 8.17 18.54 -1.38
N PHE A 190 7.09 17.80 -1.10
CA PHE A 190 6.65 16.64 -1.90
C PHE A 190 6.33 17.00 -3.35
N SER A 191 6.03 18.28 -3.65
CA SER A 191 5.72 18.72 -5.02
C SER A 191 6.94 18.71 -5.95
N LYS A 192 8.16 18.68 -5.41
CA LYS A 192 9.41 18.65 -6.18
C LYS A 192 9.85 17.25 -6.59
N TYR A 193 9.25 16.22 -6.02
CA TYR A 193 9.62 14.85 -6.30
C TYR A 193 9.19 14.47 -7.72
N LYS A 194 9.99 13.63 -8.36
CA LYS A 194 9.68 13.02 -9.65
C LYS A 194 9.81 11.52 -9.49
N PHE A 195 8.98 10.80 -10.24
CA PHE A 195 9.14 9.36 -10.34
C PHE A 195 10.43 9.07 -11.10
N ASP A 196 11.26 8.19 -10.55
CA ASP A 196 12.52 7.77 -11.15
C ASP A 196 12.40 6.33 -11.66
N HIS A 197 12.26 5.36 -10.76
CA HIS A 197 12.09 3.96 -11.11
C HIS A 197 11.30 3.17 -10.06
N THR A 198 10.91 1.95 -10.43
CA THR A 198 10.50 0.87 -9.52
C THR A 198 11.44 -0.32 -9.70
N TRP A 199 11.65 -1.08 -8.64
CA TRP A 199 12.33 -2.37 -8.70
C TRP A 199 11.54 -3.39 -7.88
N HIS A 200 11.74 -4.66 -8.19
CA HIS A 200 11.04 -5.77 -7.55
C HIS A 200 12.02 -6.90 -7.25
N MET A 201 11.78 -7.62 -6.16
CA MET A 201 12.51 -8.83 -5.80
C MET A 201 11.56 -9.83 -5.16
N ASP A 202 11.59 -11.05 -5.67
CA ASP A 202 10.85 -12.18 -5.10
C ASP A 202 11.67 -12.87 -4.00
N GLY A 203 11.00 -13.34 -2.97
CA GLY A 203 11.63 -14.08 -1.87
C GLY A 203 10.66 -15.02 -1.17
N ASP A 204 11.18 -16.17 -0.73
CA ASP A 204 10.43 -17.24 -0.08
C ASP A 204 10.30 -16.99 1.43
N TYR A 205 9.55 -15.96 1.80
CA TYR A 205 9.25 -15.62 3.19
C TYR A 205 7.84 -15.09 3.35
N ASN A 206 7.33 -15.14 4.58
CA ASN A 206 6.03 -14.55 4.89
C ASN A 206 6.10 -13.02 4.85
N TRP A 207 5.07 -12.35 4.32
CA TRP A 207 4.98 -10.88 4.27
C TRP A 207 5.19 -10.24 5.66
N LYS A 208 4.75 -10.91 6.71
CA LYS A 208 4.90 -10.46 8.09
C LYS A 208 6.36 -10.34 8.51
N THR A 209 7.24 -11.19 7.98
CA THR A 209 8.68 -11.15 8.30
C THR A 209 9.31 -9.83 7.89
N LEU A 210 8.99 -9.30 6.70
CA LEU A 210 9.51 -8.01 6.24
C LEU A 210 9.03 -6.86 7.12
N ALA A 211 7.75 -6.89 7.47
CA ALA A 211 7.15 -5.84 8.26
C ALA A 211 7.57 -5.93 9.74
N ASP A 212 7.84 -7.11 10.29
CA ASP A 212 8.48 -7.26 11.60
C ASP A 212 9.92 -6.71 11.56
N ASN A 213 10.71 -7.07 10.53
CA ASN A 213 12.09 -6.61 10.35
C ASN A 213 12.20 -5.08 10.16
N TYR A 214 11.32 -4.48 9.36
CA TYR A 214 11.37 -3.03 9.13
C TYR A 214 11.08 -2.23 10.40
N ASN A 215 10.32 -2.80 11.36
CA ASN A 215 9.81 -2.08 12.53
C ASN A 215 10.71 -2.17 13.77
N GLU A 216 11.97 -2.55 13.59
CA GLU A 216 13.00 -2.52 14.61
C GLU A 216 14.38 -2.17 14.01
N CYS A 217 15.34 -1.84 14.88
CA CYS A 217 16.73 -1.62 14.48
C CYS A 217 17.71 -2.35 15.41
N TYR A 218 17.25 -3.43 16.03
CA TYR A 218 18.08 -4.33 16.81
C TYR A 218 19.07 -5.06 15.90
N HIS A 219 18.62 -5.49 14.71
CA HIS A 219 19.49 -6.13 13.72
C HIS A 219 20.52 -5.18 13.08
N CYS A 220 20.29 -3.86 13.15
CA CYS A 220 21.10 -2.87 12.44
C CYS A 220 22.59 -2.91 12.79
N THR A 221 22.93 -3.21 14.04
CA THR A 221 24.33 -3.32 14.50
C THR A 221 25.11 -4.44 13.81
N VAL A 222 24.42 -5.48 13.35
CA VAL A 222 25.02 -6.69 12.77
C VAL A 222 24.89 -6.69 11.25
N ALA A 223 23.71 -6.34 10.74
CA ALA A 223 23.38 -6.51 9.33
C ALA A 223 23.61 -5.26 8.46
N HIS A 224 23.72 -4.06 9.07
CA HIS A 224 23.84 -2.78 8.34
C HIS A 224 25.07 -1.98 8.79
N PRO A 225 26.29 -2.33 8.33
CA PRO A 225 27.52 -1.64 8.72
C PRO A 225 27.47 -0.12 8.54
N ASP A 226 26.89 0.36 7.43
CA ASP A 226 26.79 1.79 7.14
C ASP A 226 25.81 2.53 8.08
N VAL A 227 24.70 1.88 8.42
CA VAL A 227 23.73 2.45 9.38
C VAL A 227 24.34 2.50 10.78
N ALA A 228 25.02 1.44 11.20
CA ALA A 228 25.72 1.40 12.49
C ALA A 228 26.84 2.46 12.57
N ASN A 229 27.43 2.84 11.44
CA ASN A 229 28.44 3.89 11.37
C ASN A 229 27.85 5.30 11.52
N LEU A 230 26.70 5.58 10.90
CA LEU A 230 26.12 6.93 10.80
C LEU A 230 25.11 7.26 11.91
N ALA A 231 24.23 6.31 12.25
CA ALA A 231 23.12 6.55 13.17
C ALA A 231 23.50 6.27 14.63
N ASP A 232 23.00 7.08 15.56
CA ASP A 232 23.00 6.77 16.98
C ASP A 232 21.85 5.79 17.28
N LEU A 233 22.18 4.50 17.24
CA LEU A 233 21.21 3.43 17.50
C LEU A 233 20.70 3.41 18.95
N SER A 234 21.37 4.07 19.89
CA SER A 234 20.88 4.20 21.27
C SER A 234 19.68 5.15 21.38
N TYR A 235 19.53 6.04 20.41
CA TYR A 235 18.41 6.98 20.31
C TYR A 235 17.24 6.44 19.47
N TYR A 236 17.48 5.37 18.69
CA TYR A 236 16.45 4.82 17.82
C TYR A 236 15.24 4.36 18.62
N HIS A 237 14.06 4.82 18.20
CA HIS A 237 12.80 4.36 18.75
C HIS A 237 11.69 4.47 17.72
N THR A 238 10.60 3.74 17.98
CA THR A 238 9.39 3.78 17.17
C THR A 238 8.22 4.32 17.98
N VAL A 239 7.34 5.05 17.31
CA VAL A 239 6.03 5.44 17.84
C VAL A 239 4.97 4.72 17.03
N SER A 240 4.24 3.83 17.69
CA SER A 240 3.20 3.01 17.07
C SER A 240 1.82 3.62 17.28
N THR A 241 1.02 3.65 16.22
CA THR A 241 -0.40 3.99 16.23
C THR A 241 -1.19 2.86 15.55
N PRO A 242 -2.53 2.82 15.66
CA PRO A 242 -3.32 2.06 14.71
C PRO A 242 -2.95 2.49 13.28
N GLY A 243 -2.72 1.53 12.38
CA GLY A 243 -2.42 1.78 10.97
C GLY A 243 -0.96 2.07 10.60
N HIS A 244 -0.16 2.73 11.44
CA HIS A 244 1.23 3.08 11.09
C HIS A 244 2.22 3.07 12.26
N ILE A 245 3.50 3.03 11.91
CA ILE A 245 4.62 3.09 12.86
C ILE A 245 5.62 4.13 12.36
N GLN A 246 5.91 5.13 13.18
CA GLN A 246 6.87 6.18 12.89
C GLN A 246 8.22 5.83 13.48
N HIS A 247 9.27 5.98 12.68
CA HIS A 247 10.65 5.72 13.08
C HIS A 247 11.38 7.02 13.36
N PHE A 248 12.10 7.06 14.49
CA PHE A 248 12.91 8.20 14.89
C PHE A 248 14.35 7.75 15.10
N SER A 249 15.27 8.43 14.43
CA SER A 249 16.71 8.24 14.54
C SER A 249 17.38 9.61 14.55
N ARG A 250 18.63 9.64 15.02
CA ARG A 250 19.50 10.82 14.90
C ARG A 250 20.89 10.37 14.44
N PRO A 251 21.66 11.24 13.76
CA PRO A 251 23.07 10.95 13.49
C PRO A 251 23.86 10.88 14.80
N LYS A 252 25.02 10.24 14.77
CA LYS A 252 26.01 10.38 15.86
C LYS A 252 26.47 11.84 15.96
N GLU A 253 26.87 12.25 17.16
CA GLU A 253 27.30 13.63 17.44
C GLU A 253 28.47 14.07 16.54
N ASP A 254 29.38 13.16 16.20
CA ASP A 254 30.52 13.39 15.30
C ASP A 254 30.17 13.28 13.80
N ARG A 255 28.89 13.01 13.47
CA ARG A 255 28.41 12.72 12.11
C ARG A 255 27.20 13.56 11.68
N VAL A 256 26.90 14.65 12.38
CA VAL A 256 25.75 15.53 12.08
C VAL A 256 25.78 16.04 10.64
N ASP A 257 26.96 16.39 10.12
CA ASP A 257 27.13 16.87 8.74
C ASP A 257 26.85 15.80 7.67
N GLN A 258 26.74 14.52 8.08
CA GLN A 258 26.47 13.37 7.22
C GLN A 258 25.01 12.90 7.35
N ASP A 259 24.17 13.61 8.10
CA ASP A 259 22.76 13.26 8.29
C ASP A 259 21.94 13.41 7.00
N ILE A 260 21.35 12.31 6.57
CA ILE A 260 20.43 12.27 5.42
C ILE A 260 19.06 12.91 5.74
N GLN A 261 18.83 13.25 7.01
CA GLN A 261 17.62 13.90 7.53
C GLN A 261 16.35 13.22 7.02
N ASN A 262 16.22 11.93 7.30
CA ASN A 262 15.10 11.13 6.83
C ASN A 262 13.86 11.23 7.75
N ALA A 263 12.73 10.75 7.25
CA ALA A 263 11.55 10.42 8.02
C ALA A 263 10.96 9.12 7.45
N SER A 264 11.03 8.06 8.24
CA SER A 264 10.59 6.72 7.84
C SER A 264 9.28 6.36 8.53
N THR A 265 8.28 5.92 7.77
CA THR A 265 6.97 5.45 8.25
C THR A 265 6.67 4.09 7.66
N TYR A 266 6.27 3.16 8.51
CA TYR A 266 5.63 1.93 8.09
C TYR A 266 4.11 2.13 8.07
N TYR A 267 3.46 1.67 7.01
CA TYR A 267 2.01 1.66 6.85
C TYR A 267 1.54 0.22 6.76
N PHE A 268 0.67 -0.17 7.69
CA PHE A 268 0.06 -1.48 7.68
C PHE A 268 -0.85 -1.63 6.44
N PRO A 269 -0.88 -2.79 5.76
CA PRO A 269 -0.25 -4.05 6.16
C PRO A 269 1.15 -4.30 5.61
N ASN A 270 1.63 -3.61 4.58
CA ASN A 270 2.83 -4.06 3.86
C ASN A 270 3.65 -2.96 3.20
N ALA A 271 3.42 -1.69 3.51
CA ALA A 271 4.12 -0.58 2.87
C ALA A 271 5.03 0.15 3.85
N CYS A 272 6.13 0.69 3.34
CA CYS A 272 6.97 1.62 4.07
C CYS A 272 7.40 2.76 3.16
N MET A 273 7.49 3.96 3.71
CA MET A 273 8.03 5.13 3.03
C MET A 273 9.14 5.73 3.87
N THR A 274 10.25 6.02 3.20
CA THR A 274 11.31 6.88 3.72
C THR A 274 11.39 8.10 2.83
N VAL A 275 11.27 9.28 3.42
CA VAL A 275 11.52 10.56 2.74
C VAL A 275 12.79 11.18 3.31
N SER A 276 13.66 11.75 2.46
CA SER A 276 14.96 12.32 2.86
C SER A 276 15.37 13.45 1.91
N TRP A 277 16.22 14.37 2.37
CA TRP A 277 16.59 15.56 1.59
C TRP A 277 17.49 15.29 0.38
N VAL A 278 18.26 14.20 0.40
CA VAL A 278 19.26 13.94 -0.64
C VAL A 278 19.46 12.43 -0.80
N PHE A 279 19.13 11.91 -1.98
CA PHE A 279 19.84 10.76 -2.52
C PHE A 279 21.10 11.33 -3.17
N ARG A 280 22.25 11.30 -2.49
CA ARG A 280 23.52 11.51 -3.19
C ARG A 280 23.73 10.19 -3.91
N ALA A 281 23.48 10.15 -5.22
CA ALA A 281 23.91 9.02 -6.01
C ALA A 281 25.40 8.76 -5.67
N PRO A 282 25.81 7.51 -5.39
CA PRO A 282 27.23 7.22 -5.35
C PRO A 282 27.80 7.61 -6.72
N GLY A 283 28.78 8.52 -6.71
CA GLY A 283 29.51 8.92 -7.91
C GLY A 283 30.32 7.77 -8.48
#